data_AF-A0A847EWM9-F1
#
_entry.id   AF-A0A847EWM9-F1
#
_cell.length_a   1.000
_cell.length_b   1.000
_cell.length_c   1.000
_cell.angle_alpha   90.00
_cell.angle_beta   90.00
_cell.angle_gamma   90.00
#
_symmetry.space_group_name_H-M   'P 1'
#
loop_
_entity.id
_entity.type
_entity.pdbx_description
1 polymer ?
#
loop_
_entity_poly.entity_id
_entity_poly.type
_entity_poly.pdbx_seq_one_letter_code
_entity_poly.pdbx_strand_id
1 'polypeptide(L)'
;MQHATVLLLNRGIIKLLKQPSAPLGGFAMSLFFLVVYNAGIGGVGFLDAFGDGGYLSFVFPIALISLAMGSSAGAGQALNADMQSGYFQRLYLSPAPRWSLVVAPMVADTLSSLVFGALLLVIGALFGVVFQFGWLSVLGIMVLCLLWSVTLCGFSAGVMLRTGQPQSAAIVTNAVFPLLFSAPPFCPGN
;
A
#
# COMPACT_ATOMS: atom_id res chain seq x y z
N MET A 1 -22.01 -4.00 -21.46
CA MET A 1 -21.40 -4.43 -20.17
C MET A 1 -20.07 -3.73 -19.87
N GLN A 2 -19.14 -3.59 -20.83
CA GLN A 2 -17.84 -2.93 -20.61
C GLN A 2 -17.91 -1.47 -20.11
N HIS A 3 -18.87 -0.66 -20.60
CA HIS A 3 -19.01 0.73 -20.15
C HIS A 3 -19.37 0.88 -18.66
N ALA A 4 -20.13 -0.08 -18.11
CA ALA A 4 -20.51 -0.05 -16.68
C ALA A 4 -19.30 -0.28 -15.77
N THR A 5 -18.40 -1.20 -16.15
CA THR A 5 -17.17 -1.47 -15.41
C THR A 5 -16.24 -0.27 -15.39
N VAL A 6 -16.07 0.41 -16.52
CA VAL A 6 -15.22 1.62 -16.62
C VAL A 6 -15.78 2.76 -15.77
N LEU A 7 -17.10 2.95 -15.77
CA LEU A 7 -17.75 3.96 -14.92
C LEU A 7 -17.57 3.68 -13.42
N LEU A 8 -17.67 2.41 -13.00
CA LEU A 8 -17.44 2.01 -11.61
C LEU A 8 -15.98 2.19 -11.20
N LEU A 9 -15.03 1.85 -12.08
CA LEU A 9 -13.60 2.10 -11.86
C LEU A 9 -13.32 3.60 -11.69
N ASN A 10 -13.82 4.43 -12.61
CA ASN A 10 -13.62 5.88 -12.55
C ASN A 10 -14.26 6.47 -11.28
N ARG A 11 -15.45 5.99 -10.90
CA ARG A 11 -16.08 6.37 -9.63
C ARG A 11 -15.21 6.00 -8.43
N GLY A 12 -14.62 4.81 -8.41
CA GLY A 12 -13.73 4.36 -7.34
C GLY A 12 -12.51 5.28 -7.19
N ILE A 13 -11.89 5.64 -8.32
CA ILE A 13 -10.76 6.57 -8.37
C ILE A 13 -11.17 7.97 -7.88
N ILE A 14 -12.29 8.51 -8.36
CA ILE A 14 -12.79 9.83 -7.93
C ILE A 14 -13.14 9.84 -6.44
N LYS A 15 -13.74 8.75 -5.92
CA LYS A 15 -14.08 8.61 -4.50
C LYS A 15 -12.82 8.65 -3.64
N LEU A 16 -11.77 7.94 -4.07
CA LEU A 16 -10.49 7.93 -3.39
C LEU A 16 -9.80 9.30 -3.46
N LEU A 17 -9.80 9.96 -4.63
CA LEU A 17 -9.24 11.31 -4.77
C LEU A 17 -9.95 12.34 -3.89
N LYS A 18 -11.27 12.20 -3.69
CA LYS A 18 -12.05 13.08 -2.79
C LYS A 18 -11.82 12.78 -1.32
N GLN A 19 -11.47 11.54 -0.97
CA GLN A 19 -11.23 11.09 0.40
C GLN A 19 -9.95 10.23 0.48
N PRO A 20 -8.76 10.85 0.35
CA PRO A 20 -7.49 10.13 0.33
C PRO A 20 -7.01 9.74 1.73
N SER A 21 -7.86 9.76 2.76
CA SER A 21 -7.45 9.59 4.17
C SER A 21 -6.73 8.27 4.43
N ALA A 22 -7.16 7.17 3.80
CA ALA A 22 -6.52 5.86 3.95
C ALA A 22 -5.10 5.81 3.35
N PRO A 23 -4.89 6.07 2.03
CA PRO A 23 -3.55 6.04 1.45
C PRO A 23 -2.64 7.13 2.02
N LEU A 24 -3.19 8.30 2.39
CA LEU A 24 -2.43 9.37 3.02
C LEU A 24 -1.97 9.00 4.43
N GLY A 25 -2.78 8.30 5.21
CA GLY A 25 -2.38 7.76 6.52
C GLY A 25 -1.26 6.72 6.40
N GLY A 26 -1.38 5.80 5.43
CA GLY A 26 -0.33 4.83 5.13
C GLY A 26 0.99 5.47 4.69
N PHE A 27 0.89 6.50 3.84
CA PHE A 27 2.05 7.29 3.42
C PHE A 27 2.68 8.05 4.58
N ALA A 28 1.89 8.73 5.41
CA ALA A 28 2.38 9.46 6.57
C ALA A 28 3.12 8.54 7.55
N MET A 29 2.60 7.35 7.82
CA MET A 29 3.25 6.35 8.68
C MET A 29 4.59 5.88 8.08
N SER A 30 4.61 5.65 6.77
CA SER A 30 5.82 5.20 6.07
C SER A 30 6.90 6.27 6.03
N LEU A 31 6.48 7.51 5.79
CA LEU A 31 7.35 8.68 5.84
C LEU A 31 7.90 8.89 7.25
N PHE A 32 7.05 8.74 8.28
CA PHE A 32 7.47 8.81 9.67
C PHE A 32 8.58 7.80 9.97
N PHE A 33 8.39 6.53 9.60
CA PHE A 33 9.43 5.52 9.79
C PHE A 33 10.70 5.85 9.02
N LEU A 34 10.60 6.24 7.75
CA LEU A 34 11.76 6.65 6.95
C LEU A 34 12.58 7.76 7.65
N VAL A 35 11.89 8.81 8.14
CA VAL A 35 12.52 9.94 8.83
C VAL A 35 13.08 9.54 10.19
N VAL A 36 12.34 8.78 10.98
CA VAL A 36 12.79 8.32 12.31
C VAL A 36 13.98 7.39 12.19
N TYR A 37 14.02 6.48 11.21
CA TYR A 37 15.18 5.64 10.99
C TYR A 37 16.38 6.45 10.51
N ASN A 38 16.19 7.39 9.59
CA ASN A 38 17.26 8.28 9.15
C ASN A 38 17.81 9.14 10.30
N ALA A 39 16.94 9.73 11.11
CA ALA A 39 17.33 10.60 12.23
C ALA A 39 17.86 9.83 13.44
N GLY A 40 17.29 8.66 13.74
CA GLY A 40 17.62 7.86 14.92
C GLY A 40 18.95 7.11 14.81
N ILE A 41 19.43 6.82 13.59
CA ILE A 41 20.71 6.13 13.33
C ILE A 41 21.72 7.07 12.61
N GLY A 42 21.40 8.36 12.45
CA GLY A 42 22.28 9.35 11.79
C GLY A 42 23.68 9.51 12.41
N GLY A 43 23.92 8.96 13.61
CA GLY A 43 25.24 8.87 14.24
C GLY A 43 26.02 7.58 13.97
N VAL A 44 25.51 6.64 13.17
CA VAL A 44 26.09 5.29 12.95
C VAL A 44 26.03 4.84 11.49
N GLY A 45 25.44 5.65 10.59
CA GLY A 45 25.28 5.32 9.16
C GLY A 45 26.57 5.14 8.35
N PHE A 46 27.72 5.39 8.97
CA PHE A 46 29.08 5.24 8.44
C PHE A 46 29.80 3.97 8.91
N LEU A 47 29.13 3.05 9.62
CA LEU A 47 29.72 1.75 9.95
C LEU A 47 29.82 0.84 8.71
N ASP A 48 30.99 0.21 8.51
CA ASP A 48 31.29 -0.74 7.42
C ASP A 48 30.32 -1.93 7.32
N ALA A 49 29.56 -2.21 8.39
CA ALA A 49 28.55 -3.27 8.41
C ALA A 49 27.40 -3.07 7.41
N PHE A 50 27.21 -1.84 6.89
CA PHE A 50 26.12 -1.50 5.96
C PHE A 50 26.55 -1.44 4.47
N GLY A 51 27.84 -1.64 4.17
CA GLY A 51 28.40 -1.62 2.81
C GLY A 51 28.31 -0.26 2.09
N ASP A 52 28.73 -0.21 0.82
CA ASP A 52 28.79 1.02 -0.01
C ASP A 52 27.43 1.72 -0.23
N GLY A 53 26.31 1.04 0.05
CA GLY A 53 24.96 1.58 -0.14
C GLY A 53 24.43 2.40 1.04
N GLY A 54 25.08 2.34 2.20
CA GLY A 54 24.66 3.01 3.44
C GLY A 54 23.34 2.48 4.03
N TYR A 55 23.06 2.87 5.27
CA TYR A 55 21.89 2.43 6.06
C TYR A 55 20.54 2.74 5.39
N LEU A 56 20.44 3.86 4.67
CA LEU A 56 19.23 4.29 3.96
C LEU A 56 18.75 3.27 2.92
N SER A 57 19.67 2.62 2.21
CA SER A 57 19.33 1.59 1.21
C SER A 57 18.76 0.31 1.85
N PHE A 58 19.04 0.09 3.13
CA PHE A 58 18.56 -1.05 3.91
C PHE A 58 17.16 -0.81 4.50
N VAL A 59 16.86 0.44 4.86
CA VAL A 59 15.57 0.85 5.44
C VAL A 59 14.49 1.10 4.38
N PHE A 60 14.89 1.54 3.19
CA PHE A 60 13.97 1.92 2.12
C PHE A 60 12.92 0.83 1.76
N PRO A 61 13.27 -0.47 1.67
CA PRO A 61 12.30 -1.55 1.49
C PRO A 61 11.22 -1.64 2.58
N ILE A 62 11.58 -1.37 3.84
CA ILE A 62 10.63 -1.39 4.98
C ILE A 62 9.59 -0.29 4.82
N ALA A 63 10.03 0.91 4.45
CA ALA A 63 9.14 2.06 4.24
C ALA A 63 8.13 1.77 3.11
N LEU A 64 8.56 1.09 2.04
CA LEU A 64 7.68 0.66 0.95
C LEU A 64 6.64 -0.38 1.38
N ILE A 65 7.05 -1.39 2.17
CA ILE A 65 6.12 -2.41 2.68
C ILE A 65 5.08 -1.76 3.58
N SER A 66 5.51 -0.85 4.46
CA SER A 66 4.64 -0.10 5.36
C SER A 66 3.62 0.75 4.59
N LEU A 67 4.02 1.31 3.44
CA LEU A 67 3.15 2.09 2.58
C LEU A 67 2.05 1.22 1.97
N ALA A 68 2.45 0.08 1.40
CA ALA A 68 1.51 -0.88 0.81
C ALA A 68 0.55 -1.49 1.85
N MET A 69 1.01 -1.66 3.09
CA MET A 69 0.15 -2.08 4.20
C MET A 69 -0.92 -1.05 4.51
N GLY A 70 -0.56 0.23 4.61
CA GLY A 70 -1.48 1.31 4.91
C GLY A 70 -2.53 1.52 3.81
N SER A 71 -2.16 1.37 2.54
CA SER A 71 -3.12 1.47 1.43
C SER A 71 -4.13 0.31 1.45
N SER A 72 -3.68 -0.94 1.68
CA SER A 72 -4.56 -2.13 1.61
C SER A 72 -5.81 -2.11 2.51
N ALA A 73 -5.76 -1.37 3.62
CA ALA A 73 -6.92 -1.14 4.47
C ALA A 73 -8.00 -0.30 3.76
N GLY A 74 -7.60 0.63 2.90
CA GLY A 74 -8.47 1.54 2.14
C GLY A 74 -9.46 0.82 1.23
N ALA A 75 -9.01 -0.19 0.46
CA ALA A 75 -9.88 -0.98 -0.40
C ALA A 75 -10.97 -1.72 0.39
N GLY A 76 -10.61 -2.32 1.54
CA GLY A 76 -11.56 -3.00 2.43
C GLY A 76 -12.58 -2.05 3.06
N GLN A 77 -12.15 -0.86 3.50
CA GLN A 77 -13.04 0.17 4.04
C GLN A 77 -14.00 0.73 2.97
N ALA A 78 -13.50 0.96 1.75
CA ALA A 78 -14.33 1.41 0.63
C ALA A 78 -15.40 0.38 0.28
N LEU A 79 -15.04 -0.90 0.28
CA LEU A 79 -15.97 -2.01 0.06
C LEU A 79 -17.01 -2.11 1.21
N ASN A 80 -16.59 -1.90 2.45
CA ASN A 80 -17.50 -1.85 3.60
C ASN A 80 -18.55 -0.74 3.47
N ALA A 81 -18.13 0.47 3.14
CA ALA A 81 -19.04 1.60 2.92
C ALA A 81 -20.05 1.32 1.80
N ASP A 82 -19.63 0.62 0.75
CA ASP A 82 -20.51 0.24 -0.36
C ASP A 82 -21.50 -0.87 0.04
N MET A 83 -21.12 -1.78 0.95
CA MET A 83 -22.03 -2.77 1.54
C MET A 83 -23.06 -2.13 2.48
N GLN A 84 -22.63 -1.21 3.36
CA GLN A 84 -23.53 -0.54 4.32
C GLN A 84 -24.53 0.40 3.65
N SER A 85 -24.16 1.05 2.54
CA SER A 85 -25.04 1.97 1.80
C SER A 85 -26.18 1.26 1.04
N GLY A 86 -26.26 -0.07 1.09
CA GLY A 86 -27.23 -0.86 0.31
C GLY A 86 -26.97 -0.82 -1.20
N TYR A 87 -25.82 -0.28 -1.63
CA TYR A 87 -25.45 -0.18 -3.04
C TYR A 87 -25.35 -1.56 -3.69
N PHE A 88 -24.88 -2.56 -2.94
CA PHE A 88 -24.88 -3.97 -3.34
C PHE A 88 -26.29 -4.50 -3.66
N GLN A 89 -27.31 -4.16 -2.86
CA GLN A 89 -28.69 -4.59 -3.09
C GLN A 89 -29.30 -3.94 -4.33
N ARG A 90 -28.96 -2.68 -4.59
CA ARG A 90 -29.40 -1.98 -5.81
C ARG A 90 -28.74 -2.54 -7.06
N LEU A 91 -27.46 -2.93 -6.97
CA LEU A 91 -26.75 -3.51 -8.11
C LEU A 91 -27.26 -4.92 -8.46
N TYR A 92 -27.78 -5.67 -7.48
CA TYR A 92 -28.44 -6.96 -7.68
C TYR A 92 -29.62 -6.89 -8.67
N LEU A 93 -30.27 -5.73 -8.75
CA LEU A 93 -31.40 -5.46 -9.65
C LEU A 93 -30.96 -4.87 -10.99
N SER A 94 -29.67 -4.61 -11.18
CA SER A 94 -29.11 -4.02 -12.40
C SER A 94 -28.23 -5.03 -13.14
N PRO A 95 -28.05 -4.92 -14.46
CA PRO A 95 -27.27 -5.86 -15.26
C PRO A 95 -25.74 -5.72 -15.10
N ALA A 96 -25.26 -5.14 -13.99
CA ALA A 96 -23.84 -4.94 -13.73
C ALA A 96 -23.20 -6.17 -13.06
N PRO A 97 -22.00 -6.59 -13.48
CA PRO A 97 -21.35 -7.76 -12.91
C PRO A 97 -20.83 -7.49 -11.49
N ARG A 98 -21.12 -8.43 -10.57
CA ARG A 98 -20.79 -8.31 -9.13
C ARG A 98 -19.30 -8.13 -8.84
N TRP A 99 -18.43 -8.71 -9.66
CA TRP A 99 -16.98 -8.60 -9.50
C TRP A 99 -16.47 -7.16 -9.70
N SER A 100 -17.18 -6.33 -10.47
CA SER A 100 -16.81 -4.94 -10.71
C SER A 100 -16.88 -4.07 -9.46
N LEU A 101 -17.68 -4.46 -8.46
CA LEU A 101 -17.77 -3.77 -7.17
C LEU A 101 -16.53 -3.98 -6.31
N VAL A 102 -15.86 -5.11 -6.48
CA VAL A 102 -14.67 -5.47 -5.72
C VAL A 102 -13.43 -4.93 -6.43
N VAL A 103 -13.37 -5.09 -7.76
CA VAL A 103 -12.22 -4.66 -8.55
C VAL A 103 -12.08 -3.13 -8.60
N ALA A 104 -13.18 -2.37 -8.60
CA ALA A 104 -13.12 -0.91 -8.64
C ALA A 104 -12.33 -0.27 -7.47
N PRO A 105 -12.65 -0.57 -6.19
CA PRO A 105 -11.89 -0.05 -5.06
C PRO A 105 -10.47 -0.65 -4.98
N MET A 106 -10.26 -1.91 -5.38
CA MET A 106 -8.91 -2.49 -5.44
C MET A 106 -8.00 -1.73 -6.41
N VAL A 107 -8.48 -1.47 -7.64
CA VAL A 107 -7.71 -0.74 -8.65
C VAL A 107 -7.42 0.69 -8.20
N ALA A 108 -8.41 1.37 -7.62
CA ALA A 108 -8.23 2.72 -7.09
C ALA A 108 -7.16 2.76 -5.98
N ASP A 109 -7.18 1.80 -5.07
CA ASP A 109 -6.19 1.73 -3.99
C ASP A 109 -4.79 1.39 -4.51
N THR A 110 -4.67 0.41 -5.41
CA THR A 110 -3.37 0.05 -6.04
C THR A 110 -2.76 1.22 -6.81
N LEU A 111 -3.56 1.96 -7.59
CA LEU A 111 -3.11 3.18 -8.27
C LEU A 111 -2.57 4.21 -7.27
N SER A 112 -3.23 4.34 -6.12
CA SER A 112 -2.83 5.29 -5.08
C SER A 112 -1.53 4.86 -4.41
N SER A 113 -1.37 3.57 -4.10
CA SER A 113 -0.11 3.01 -3.60
C SER A 113 1.05 3.30 -4.55
N LEU A 114 0.83 3.20 -5.86
CA LEU A 114 1.85 3.51 -6.87
C LEU A 114 2.21 4.99 -6.88
N VAL A 115 1.23 5.88 -6.81
CA VAL A 115 1.47 7.33 -6.75
C VAL A 115 2.25 7.71 -5.50
N PHE A 116 1.82 7.23 -4.32
CA PHE A 116 2.52 7.49 -3.07
C PHE A 116 3.87 6.77 -2.99
N GLY A 117 4.02 5.61 -3.64
CA GLY A 117 5.28 4.88 -3.74
C GLY A 117 6.30 5.62 -4.60
N ALA A 118 5.85 6.22 -5.71
CA ALA A 118 6.67 7.10 -6.53
C ALA A 118 7.09 8.36 -5.75
N LEU A 119 6.19 8.97 -4.98
CA LEU A 119 6.54 10.09 -4.09
C LEU A 119 7.57 9.68 -3.04
N LEU A 120 7.41 8.49 -2.44
CA LEU A 120 8.35 7.96 -1.44
C LEU A 120 9.74 7.71 -2.05
N LEU A 121 9.80 7.24 -3.31
CA LEU A 121 11.04 7.11 -4.09
C LEU A 121 11.75 8.43 -4.32
N VAL A 122 11.01 9.47 -4.71
CA VAL A 122 11.57 10.83 -4.87
C VAL A 122 12.13 11.33 -3.55
N ILE A 123 11.39 11.15 -2.45
CA ILE A 123 11.84 11.55 -1.11
C ILE A 123 13.08 10.75 -0.68
N GLY A 124 13.11 9.43 -0.91
CA GLY A 124 14.29 8.60 -0.63
C GLY A 124 15.51 9.02 -1.43
N ALA A 125 15.33 9.36 -2.71
CA ALA A 125 16.40 9.89 -3.55
C ALA A 125 16.93 11.24 -3.00
N LEU A 126 16.05 12.12 -2.53
CA LEU A 126 16.44 13.39 -1.90
C LEU A 126 17.19 13.18 -0.57
N PHE A 127 16.89 12.11 0.17
CA PHE A 127 17.63 11.72 1.37
C PHE A 127 18.96 11.00 1.06
N GLY A 128 19.31 10.78 -0.21
CA GLY A 128 20.59 10.19 -0.61
C GLY A 128 20.61 8.66 -0.67
N VAL A 129 19.45 8.01 -0.85
CA VAL A 129 19.40 6.56 -1.12
C VAL A 129 20.19 6.25 -2.40
N VAL A 130 21.17 5.35 -2.30
CA VAL A 130 21.99 4.91 -3.44
C VAL A 130 21.31 3.74 -4.13
N PHE A 131 20.75 3.98 -5.31
CA PHE A 131 20.18 2.93 -6.15
C PHE A 131 21.29 2.21 -6.91
N GLN A 132 21.76 1.06 -6.40
CA GLN A 132 22.88 0.32 -6.98
C GLN A 132 22.70 -0.05 -8.47
N PHE A 133 21.47 -0.32 -8.92
CA PHE A 133 21.15 -0.64 -10.31
C PHE A 133 20.43 0.50 -11.06
N GLY A 134 20.49 1.74 -10.52
CA GLY A 134 19.87 2.92 -11.12
C GLY A 134 18.38 2.73 -11.42
N TRP A 135 17.98 2.96 -12.68
CA TRP A 135 16.58 2.88 -13.11
C TRP A 135 15.95 1.48 -12.93
N LEU A 136 16.77 0.42 -12.97
CA LEU A 136 16.27 -0.94 -12.78
C LEU A 136 15.79 -1.18 -11.34
N SER A 137 16.46 -0.56 -10.36
CA SER A 137 16.02 -0.57 -8.96
C SER A 137 14.66 0.13 -8.80
N VAL A 138 14.48 1.28 -9.46
CA VAL A 138 13.22 2.04 -9.42
C VAL A 138 12.07 1.21 -9.98
N LEU A 139 12.27 0.58 -11.15
CA LEU A 139 11.26 -0.30 -11.74
C LEU A 139 10.96 -1.51 -10.87
N GLY A 140 11.99 -2.18 -10.34
CA GLY A 140 11.82 -3.32 -9.44
C GLY A 140 11.02 -2.96 -8.20
N ILE A 141 11.30 -1.82 -7.58
CA ILE A 141 10.56 -1.30 -6.43
C ILE A 141 9.09 -1.03 -6.77
N MET A 142 8.82 -0.40 -7.91
CA MET A 142 7.45 -0.12 -8.34
C MET A 142 6.66 -1.40 -8.62
N VAL A 143 7.30 -2.41 -9.22
CA VAL A 143 6.69 -3.73 -9.44
C VAL A 143 6.41 -4.44 -8.13
N LEU A 144 7.34 -4.41 -7.17
CA LEU A 144 7.12 -4.97 -5.84
C LEU A 144 5.97 -4.27 -5.11
N CYS A 145 5.92 -2.94 -5.16
CA CYS A 145 4.83 -2.15 -4.59
C CYS A 145 3.48 -2.54 -5.21
N LEU A 146 3.44 -2.72 -6.53
CA LEU A 146 2.25 -3.17 -7.25
C LEU A 146 1.80 -4.55 -6.78
N LEU A 147 2.72 -5.53 -6.77
CA LEU A 147 2.42 -6.92 -6.38
C LEU A 147 1.91 -6.99 -4.94
N TRP A 148 2.56 -6.25 -4.04
CA TRP A 148 2.17 -6.20 -2.62
C TRP A 148 0.81 -5.55 -2.43
N SER A 149 0.58 -4.41 -3.08
CA SER A 149 -0.69 -3.69 -3.00
C SER A 149 -1.85 -4.53 -3.54
N VAL A 150 -1.68 -5.18 -4.70
CA VAL A 150 -2.72 -6.06 -5.29
C VAL A 150 -3.03 -7.24 -4.36
N THR A 151 -1.99 -7.87 -3.79
CA THR A 151 -2.16 -9.04 -2.91
C THR A 151 -2.91 -8.66 -1.64
N LEU A 152 -2.48 -7.58 -0.96
CA LEU A 152 -3.09 -7.14 0.28
C LEU A 152 -4.50 -6.58 0.06
N CYS A 153 -4.72 -5.82 -1.02
CA CYS A 153 -6.07 -5.38 -1.41
C CYS A 153 -7.00 -6.56 -1.69
N GLY A 154 -6.51 -7.59 -2.39
CA GLY A 154 -7.27 -8.80 -2.68
C GLY A 154 -7.64 -9.57 -1.41
N PHE A 155 -6.69 -9.69 -0.48
CA PHE A 155 -6.95 -10.35 0.80
C PHE A 155 -7.90 -9.55 1.69
N SER A 156 -7.71 -8.23 1.79
CA SER A 156 -8.58 -7.30 2.51
C SER A 156 -10.02 -7.35 1.98
N ALA A 157 -10.19 -7.29 0.65
CA ALA A 157 -11.48 -7.43 0.00
C ALA A 157 -12.11 -8.81 0.25
N GLY A 158 -11.33 -9.89 0.16
CA GLY A 158 -11.80 -11.26 0.42
C GLY A 158 -12.27 -11.47 1.85
N VAL A 159 -11.52 -10.98 2.84
CA VAL A 159 -11.90 -11.02 4.26
C VAL A 159 -13.17 -10.22 4.49
N MET A 160 -13.26 -9.01 3.94
CA MET A 160 -14.43 -8.14 4.06
C MET A 160 -15.70 -8.78 3.50
N LEU A 161 -15.62 -9.45 2.34
CA LEU A 161 -16.75 -10.19 1.77
C LEU A 161 -17.19 -11.37 2.62
N ARG A 162 -16.26 -12.03 3.34
CA ARG A 162 -16.59 -13.15 4.22
C ARG A 162 -17.17 -12.72 5.57
N THR A 163 -16.64 -11.67 6.19
CA THR A 163 -17.03 -11.29 7.55
C THR A 163 -18.06 -10.18 7.62
N GLY A 164 -18.16 -9.32 6.60
CA GLY A 164 -19.06 -8.17 6.59
C GLY A 164 -18.71 -7.07 7.61
N GLN A 165 -17.60 -7.20 8.34
CA GLN A 165 -17.22 -6.28 9.41
C GLN A 165 -16.00 -5.43 9.01
N PRO A 166 -16.05 -4.09 9.20
CA PRO A 166 -14.97 -3.19 8.81
C PRO A 166 -13.69 -3.43 9.63
N GLN A 167 -13.85 -3.89 10.87
CA GLN A 167 -12.76 -4.25 11.78
C GLN A 167 -11.91 -5.40 11.20
N SER A 168 -12.52 -6.32 10.44
CA SER A 168 -11.84 -7.52 9.93
C SER A 168 -10.85 -7.20 8.81
N ALA A 169 -11.10 -6.16 8.01
CA ALA A 169 -10.17 -5.72 6.97
C ALA A 169 -8.85 -5.19 7.59
N ALA A 170 -8.92 -4.56 8.77
CA ALA A 170 -7.74 -4.09 9.49
C ALA A 170 -6.95 -5.23 10.16
N ILE A 171 -7.54 -6.41 10.36
CA ILE A 171 -6.83 -7.60 10.89
C ILE A 171 -5.71 -8.00 9.93
N VAL A 172 -5.90 -7.82 8.63
CA VAL A 172 -4.87 -8.08 7.61
C VAL A 172 -3.65 -7.20 7.85
N THR A 173 -3.88 -5.89 7.99
CA THR A 173 -2.81 -4.91 8.25
C THR A 173 -2.13 -5.18 9.61
N ASN A 174 -2.91 -5.50 10.64
CA ASN A 174 -2.39 -5.79 11.98
C ASN A 174 -1.61 -7.11 12.05
N ALA A 175 -1.94 -8.10 11.22
CA ALA A 175 -1.20 -9.36 11.15
C ALA A 175 0.14 -9.23 10.41
N VAL A 176 0.21 -8.34 9.42
CA VAL A 176 1.45 -8.09 8.66
C VAL A 176 2.43 -7.22 9.46
N PHE A 177 1.94 -6.39 10.39
CA PHE A 177 2.79 -5.50 11.18
C PHE A 177 3.87 -6.22 12.02
N PRO A 178 3.56 -7.29 12.79
CA PRO A 178 4.59 -8.09 13.47
C PRO A 178 5.59 -8.73 12.51
N LEU A 179 5.14 -9.16 11.33
CA LEU A 179 6.01 -9.81 10.32
C LEU A 179 7.05 -8.84 9.76
N LEU A 180 6.77 -7.53 9.74
CA LEU A 180 7.72 -6.51 9.32
C LEU A 180 9.00 -6.57 10.18
N PHE A 181 8.87 -6.80 11.49
CA PHE A 181 10.01 -6.87 12.41
C PHE A 181 10.81 -8.18 12.31
N SER A 182 10.26 -9.21 11.70
CA SER A 182 10.98 -10.45 11.37
C SER A 182 11.74 -10.37 10.04
N ALA A 183 11.57 -9.29 9.28
CA ALA A 183 12.24 -9.14 8.00
C ALA A 183 13.75 -8.94 8.18
N PRO A 184 14.58 -9.39 7.20
CA PRO A 184 16.04 -9.27 7.25
C PRO A 184 16.59 -7.87 7.62
N PRO A 185 15.92 -6.75 7.28
CA PRO A 185 16.44 -5.46 7.68
C PRO A 185 16.29 -5.08 9.16
N PHE A 186 15.49 -5.80 9.95
CA PHE A 186 15.41 -5.64 11.42
C PHE A 186 16.21 -6.68 12.20
N CYS A 187 16.36 -7.88 11.63
CA CYS A 187 17.17 -8.94 12.21
C CYS A 187 18.03 -9.52 11.09
N PRO A 188 19.27 -9.03 10.90
CA PRO A 188 20.19 -9.61 9.95
C PRO A 188 20.37 -11.09 10.32
N GLY A 189 19.96 -12.00 9.44
CA GLY A 189 20.29 -13.41 9.60
C GLY A 189 21.81 -13.56 9.51
N ASN A 190 22.39 -14.32 10.44
CA ASN A 190 23.82 -14.66 10.46
C ASN A 190 24.32 -15.17 9.10
#